data_AF-A0A1B7N446-F1
#
_entry.id   AF-A0A1B7N446-F1
#
_cell.length_a   1.000
_cell.length_b   1.000
_cell.length_c   1.000
_cell.angle_alpha   90.00
_cell.angle_beta   90.00
_cell.angle_gamma   90.00
#
_symmetry.space_group_name_H-M   'P 1'
#
loop_
_entity.id
_entity.type
_entity.pdbx_description
1 polymer ?
#
loop_
_entity_poly.entity_id
_entity_poly.type
_entity_poly.pdbx_seq_one_letter_code
_entity_poly.pdbx_strand_id
1 'polypeptide(L)'
;MCLVVGPTARPIRPHLFGLSRHHRFSTCNVSQYSKTLLLPKTSLPLWVDSAKSESLFKRKTCEELCQWQAQNVDGPLFVLLGGPPYANGHLHMRHALNKVLKDIINRYHVLTDHRVR
;
A
#
# COMPACT_ATOMS: atom_id res chain seq x y z
N MET A 1 -59.16 8.14 48.80
CA MET A 1 -57.69 8.00 48.94
C MET A 1 -57.07 8.47 47.63
N CYS A 2 -56.64 9.73 47.57
CA CYS A 2 -55.21 10.14 47.65
C CYS A 2 -54.33 9.38 46.63
N LEU A 3 -53.63 9.98 45.66
CA LEU A 3 -53.04 11.32 45.60
C LEU A 3 -52.96 11.87 44.17
N VAL A 4 -53.10 13.19 44.11
CA VAL A 4 -52.70 14.15 43.09
C VAL A 4 -51.19 14.39 43.20
N VAL A 5 -50.43 14.42 42.10
CA VAL A 5 -49.36 15.42 41.89
C VAL A 5 -49.21 15.70 40.38
N GLY A 6 -49.43 16.96 40.00
CA GLY A 6 -49.27 17.49 38.64
C GLY A 6 -47.83 17.95 38.30
N PRO A 7 -47.65 18.61 37.14
CA PRO A 7 -46.41 18.74 36.38
C PRO A 7 -45.69 20.07 36.65
N THR A 8 -44.36 20.17 36.44
CA THR A 8 -43.73 21.44 36.03
C THR A 8 -42.41 21.22 35.28
N ALA A 9 -42.41 21.55 33.99
CA ALA A 9 -41.21 21.78 33.21
C ALA A 9 -40.64 23.18 33.54
N ARG A 10 -39.32 23.30 33.68
CA ARG A 10 -38.59 24.56 33.49
C ARG A 10 -37.30 24.29 32.71
N PRO A 11 -37.08 24.92 31.54
CA PRO A 11 -35.79 24.88 30.88
C PRO A 11 -34.83 25.87 31.55
N ILE A 12 -33.69 25.38 32.00
CA ILE A 12 -32.58 26.20 32.49
C ILE A 12 -31.90 26.84 31.28
N ARG A 13 -31.95 28.18 31.17
CA ARG A 13 -31.07 28.94 30.26
C ARG A 13 -29.73 29.17 30.95
N PRO A 14 -28.58 28.79 30.35
CA PRO A 14 -27.33 29.44 30.66
C PRO A 14 -27.10 30.65 29.75
N HIS A 15 -26.68 31.71 30.42
CA HIS A 15 -26.39 33.06 29.96
C HIS A 15 -25.33 33.10 28.83
N LEU A 16 -25.50 34.04 27.90
CA LEU A 16 -24.46 34.52 26.99
C LEU A 16 -23.25 35.03 27.80
N PHE A 17 -22.07 34.45 27.57
CA PHE A 17 -20.80 35.18 27.59
C PHE A 17 -19.90 34.61 26.51
N GLY A 18 -19.63 35.44 25.49
CA GLY A 18 -18.84 35.08 24.34
C GLY A 18 -17.35 35.11 24.63
N LEU A 19 -16.66 34.07 24.19
CA LEU A 19 -15.29 34.16 23.67
C LEU A 19 -15.22 33.30 22.42
N SER A 20 -15.71 33.88 21.33
CA SER A 20 -15.50 33.37 19.99
C SER A 20 -14.02 33.50 19.64
N ARG A 21 -13.24 32.44 19.87
CA ARG A 21 -11.98 32.22 19.14
C ARG A 21 -12.24 31.17 18.06
N HIS A 22 -13.10 31.52 17.11
CA HIS A 22 -12.96 30.97 15.77
C HIS A 22 -11.62 31.49 15.24
N HIS A 23 -10.56 30.67 15.35
CA HIS A 23 -9.49 30.76 14.35
C HIS A 23 -10.16 30.42 13.01
N ARG A 24 -10.69 31.45 12.36
CA ARG A 24 -11.00 31.44 10.93
C ARG A 24 -9.67 31.19 10.24
N PHE A 25 -9.38 29.93 9.91
CA PHE A 25 -8.52 29.67 8.77
C PHE A 25 -9.26 30.27 7.58
N SER A 26 -8.85 31.48 7.20
CA SER A 26 -9.31 32.16 5.99
C SER A 26 -9.22 31.16 4.84
N THR A 27 -10.30 31.01 4.07
CA THR A 27 -10.27 30.29 2.79
C THR A 27 -9.29 31.03 1.88
N CYS A 28 -8.05 30.58 1.84
CA CYS A 28 -7.03 31.11 0.95
C CYS A 28 -7.50 30.89 -0.50
N ASN A 29 -7.75 32.00 -1.18
CA ASN A 29 -8.04 32.03 -2.61
C ASN A 29 -6.88 31.29 -3.32
N VAL A 30 -7.17 30.20 -4.02
CA VAL A 30 -6.16 29.38 -4.69
C VAL A 30 -5.35 30.31 -5.60
N SER A 31 -4.06 30.49 -5.26
CA SER A 31 -3.17 31.48 -5.88
C SER A 31 -3.26 31.43 -7.41
N GLN A 32 -3.50 32.57 -8.06
CA GLN A 32 -3.63 32.69 -9.52
C GLN A 32 -2.41 32.13 -10.28
N TYR A 33 -1.24 32.10 -9.62
CA TYR A 33 0.02 31.57 -10.14
C TYR A 33 0.15 30.04 -10.06
N SER A 34 -0.72 29.34 -9.33
CA SER A 34 -0.68 27.87 -9.26
C SER A 34 -0.82 27.20 -10.64
N LYS A 35 -1.50 27.86 -11.57
CA LYS A 35 -1.73 27.38 -12.94
C LYS A 35 -0.53 27.58 -13.88
N THR A 36 0.43 28.41 -13.52
CA THR A 36 1.65 28.65 -14.32
C THR A 36 2.76 27.63 -14.02
N LEU A 37 2.59 26.81 -12.98
CA LEU A 37 3.55 25.78 -12.60
C LEU A 37 3.35 24.51 -13.42
N LEU A 38 4.41 24.03 -14.05
CA LEU A 38 4.45 22.72 -14.72
C LEU A 38 4.71 21.61 -13.69
N LEU A 39 3.71 21.33 -12.85
CA LEU A 39 3.79 20.26 -11.86
C LEU A 39 3.60 18.89 -12.52
N PRO A 40 4.31 17.85 -12.05
CA PRO A 40 4.09 16.48 -12.53
C PRO A 40 2.68 16.02 -12.15
N LYS A 41 1.95 15.49 -13.13
CA LYS A 41 0.63 14.89 -12.96
C LYS A 41 0.74 13.40 -13.23
N THR A 42 0.27 12.58 -12.30
CA THR A 42 0.28 11.13 -12.43
C THR A 42 -1.03 10.55 -11.93
N SER A 43 -1.51 9.50 -12.60
CA SER A 43 -2.63 8.68 -12.13
C SER A 43 -2.21 7.67 -11.05
N LEU A 44 -0.90 7.56 -10.79
CA LEU A 44 -0.37 6.65 -9.79
C LEU A 44 -0.78 7.13 -8.39
N PRO A 45 -1.34 6.23 -7.56
CA PRO A 45 -1.68 6.56 -6.18
C PRO A 45 -0.41 6.78 -5.36
N LEU A 46 -0.50 7.67 -4.37
CA LEU A 46 0.60 7.92 -3.43
C LEU A 46 0.85 6.71 -2.50
N TRP A 47 -0.22 6.00 -2.13
CA TRP A 47 -0.18 4.82 -1.28
C TRP A 47 -1.02 3.72 -1.90
N VAL A 48 -0.52 2.49 -1.80
CA VAL A 48 -1.18 1.31 -2.36
C VAL A 48 -1.39 0.30 -1.25
N ASP A 49 -2.61 -0.25 -1.20
CA ASP A 49 -2.91 -1.42 -0.39
C ASP A 49 -2.20 -2.63 -1.01
N SER A 50 -1.19 -3.15 -0.31
CA SER A 50 -0.33 -4.23 -0.78
C SER A 50 -1.13 -5.49 -1.08
N ALA A 51 -2.11 -5.83 -0.25
CA ALA A 51 -2.91 -7.04 -0.39
C ALA A 51 -3.74 -7.02 -1.69
N LYS A 52 -4.31 -5.86 -2.04
CA LYS A 52 -5.08 -5.69 -3.28
C LYS A 52 -4.16 -5.67 -4.50
N SER A 53 -3.03 -4.96 -4.41
CA SER A 53 -2.09 -4.82 -5.51
C SER A 53 -1.42 -6.14 -5.88
N GLU A 54 -0.99 -6.93 -4.89
CA GLU A 54 -0.31 -8.20 -5.11
C GLU A 54 -1.17 -9.16 -5.95
N SER A 55 -2.48 -9.20 -5.69
CA SER A 55 -3.41 -10.07 -6.41
C SER A 55 -3.40 -9.85 -7.93
N LEU A 56 -3.18 -8.60 -8.38
CA LEU A 56 -3.16 -8.23 -9.79
C LEU A 56 -1.90 -8.74 -10.51
N PHE A 57 -0.79 -8.81 -9.80
CA PHE A 57 0.51 -9.13 -10.39
C PHE A 57 0.96 -10.56 -10.13
N LYS A 58 0.44 -11.22 -9.10
CA LYS A 58 0.88 -12.55 -8.65
C LYS A 58 0.93 -13.58 -9.79
N ARG A 59 -0.11 -13.64 -10.63
CA ARG A 59 -0.13 -14.55 -11.78
C ARG A 59 1.01 -14.27 -12.76
N LYS A 60 1.19 -12.99 -13.11
CA LYS A 60 2.25 -12.56 -14.04
C LYS A 60 3.65 -12.83 -13.49
N THR A 61 3.87 -12.57 -12.20
CA THR A 61 5.20 -12.61 -11.60
C THR A 61 5.62 -13.98 -11.09
N CYS A 62 4.67 -14.85 -10.70
CA CYS A 62 4.96 -16.17 -10.15
C CYS A 62 4.73 -17.32 -11.14
N GLU A 63 3.75 -17.22 -12.04
CA GLU A 63 3.39 -18.31 -12.96
C GLU A 63 3.90 -18.04 -14.37
N GLU A 64 3.49 -16.90 -14.96
CA GLU A 64 3.74 -16.60 -16.36
C GLU A 64 5.22 -16.27 -16.62
N LEU A 65 5.91 -15.59 -15.69
CA LEU A 65 7.30 -15.15 -15.86
C LEU A 65 8.27 -16.30 -16.13
N CYS A 66 8.15 -17.41 -15.39
CA CYS A 66 9.03 -18.57 -15.54
C CYS A 66 8.84 -19.26 -16.90
N GLN A 67 7.60 -19.32 -17.39
CA GLN A 67 7.29 -19.88 -18.71
C GLN A 67 7.75 -18.95 -19.82
N TRP A 68 7.50 -17.65 -19.67
CA TRP A 68 7.90 -16.61 -20.62
C TRP A 68 9.42 -16.61 -20.83
N GLN A 69 10.22 -16.56 -19.77
CA GLN A 69 11.68 -16.51 -19.92
C GLN A 69 12.25 -17.78 -20.55
N ALA A 70 11.65 -18.95 -20.28
CA ALA A 70 12.07 -20.20 -20.90
C ALA A 70 11.82 -20.28 -22.42
N GLN A 71 10.90 -19.46 -22.94
CA GLN A 71 10.54 -19.40 -24.37
C GLN A 71 11.16 -18.21 -25.11
N ASN A 72 11.52 -17.13 -24.38
CA ASN A 72 11.91 -15.85 -24.98
C ASN A 72 13.40 -15.48 -24.73
N VAL A 73 14.11 -16.21 -23.86
CA VAL A 73 15.51 -15.92 -23.54
C VAL A 73 16.41 -17.05 -24.06
N ASP A 74 17.21 -16.73 -25.08
CA ASP A 74 18.08 -17.69 -25.78
C ASP A 74 19.57 -17.62 -25.34
N GLY A 75 19.91 -16.78 -24.35
CA GLY A 75 21.29 -16.64 -23.91
C GLY A 75 21.78 -17.77 -22.99
N PRO A 76 22.99 -17.61 -22.41
CA PRO A 76 23.66 -18.67 -21.67
C PRO A 76 22.84 -19.11 -20.45
N LEU A 77 22.88 -20.42 -20.18
CA LEU A 77 22.16 -21.04 -19.06
C LEU A 77 22.81 -20.62 -17.73
N PHE A 78 22.00 -20.02 -16.86
CA PHE A 78 22.34 -19.74 -15.47
C PHE A 78 21.53 -20.64 -14.54
N VAL A 79 22.21 -21.34 -13.61
CA VAL A 79 21.58 -22.25 -12.66
C VAL A 79 22.00 -21.86 -11.25
N LEU A 80 21.02 -21.52 -10.41
CA LEU A 80 21.26 -21.20 -9.00
C LEU A 80 20.85 -22.39 -8.13
N LEU A 81 21.84 -23.16 -7.67
CA LEU A 81 21.60 -24.32 -6.81
C LEU A 81 21.08 -23.89 -5.43
N GLY A 82 19.81 -24.13 -5.18
CA GLY A 82 19.18 -23.93 -3.88
C GLY A 82 19.01 -25.24 -3.13
N GLY A 83 19.58 -25.34 -1.93
CA GLY A 83 19.28 -26.47 -1.03
C GLY A 83 17.80 -26.51 -0.62
N PRO A 84 17.22 -27.71 -0.42
CA PRO A 84 15.85 -27.85 0.08
C PRO A 84 15.73 -27.19 1.46
N PRO A 85 14.58 -26.56 1.79
CA PRO A 85 14.37 -26.01 3.12
C PRO A 85 14.34 -27.15 4.15
N TYR A 86 15.02 -26.97 5.28
CA TYR A 86 14.93 -27.90 6.40
C TYR A 86 13.52 -27.87 7.00
N ALA A 87 12.92 -29.04 7.20
CA ALA A 87 11.56 -29.19 7.72
C ALA A 87 11.47 -29.05 9.26
N ASN A 88 12.13 -28.04 9.82
CA ASN A 88 12.30 -27.88 11.27
C ASN A 88 11.23 -26.99 11.93
N GLY A 89 10.21 -26.55 11.20
CA GLY A 89 9.10 -25.75 11.74
C GLY A 89 8.53 -24.72 10.76
N HIS A 90 7.80 -23.74 11.30
CA HIS A 90 7.13 -22.71 10.51
C HIS A 90 8.11 -21.78 9.78
N LEU A 91 7.61 -21.23 8.67
CA LEU A 91 8.31 -20.19 7.92
C LEU A 91 8.46 -18.95 8.79
N HIS A 92 9.64 -18.35 8.70
CA HIS A 92 10.02 -17.18 9.46
C HIS A 92 10.87 -16.26 8.58
N MET A 93 11.21 -15.07 9.07
CA MET A 93 11.87 -14.03 8.28
C MET A 93 13.16 -14.48 7.59
N ARG A 94 13.93 -15.41 8.16
CA ARG A 94 15.14 -15.96 7.51
C ARG A 94 14.81 -16.71 6.22
N HIS A 95 13.71 -17.48 6.22
CA HIS A 95 13.25 -18.17 5.02
C HIS A 95 12.85 -17.16 3.95
N ALA A 96 12.10 -16.12 4.33
CA ALA A 96 11.70 -15.05 3.42
C ALA A 96 12.94 -14.35 2.81
N LEU A 97 13.91 -13.96 3.65
CA LEU A 97 15.14 -13.32 3.20
C LEU A 97 15.91 -14.19 2.20
N ASN A 98 16.14 -15.47 2.51
CA ASN A 98 16.84 -16.38 1.60
C ASN A 98 16.10 -16.55 0.25
N LYS A 99 14.76 -16.55 0.25
CA LYS A 99 13.98 -16.67 -0.98
C LYS A 99 13.99 -15.38 -1.80
N VAL A 100 13.87 -14.22 -1.16
CA VAL A 100 13.96 -12.91 -1.83
C VAL A 100 15.34 -12.70 -2.45
N LEU A 101 16.42 -13.04 -1.74
CA LEU A 101 17.77 -12.88 -2.29
C LEU A 101 18.00 -13.75 -3.54
N LYS A 102 17.56 -15.01 -3.50
CA LYS A 102 17.65 -15.91 -4.64
C LYS A 102 16.81 -15.42 -5.82
N ASP A 103 15.63 -14.87 -5.56
CA ASP A 103 14.76 -14.29 -6.59
C ASP A 103 15.36 -13.04 -7.24
N ILE A 104 15.98 -12.14 -6.48
CA ILE A 104 16.67 -10.95 -7.01
C ILE A 104 17.79 -11.36 -7.98
N ILE A 105 18.63 -12.33 -7.58
CA ILE A 105 19.72 -12.83 -8.43
C ILE A 105 19.18 -13.44 -9.71
N ASN A 106 18.15 -14.29 -9.62
CA ASN A 106 17.52 -14.89 -10.78
C ASN A 106 16.92 -13.84 -11.73
N ARG A 107 16.21 -12.84 -11.22
CA ARG A 107 15.66 -11.75 -12.05
C ARG A 107 16.74 -10.92 -12.72
N TYR A 108 17.85 -10.65 -12.03
CA TYR A 108 18.99 -9.96 -12.61
C TYR A 108 19.56 -10.72 -13.82
N HIS A 109 19.67 -12.05 -13.71
CA HIS A 109 20.11 -12.89 -14.83
C HIS A 109 19.11 -12.91 -16.00
N VAL A 110 17.81 -12.98 -15.72
CA VAL A 110 16.78 -12.86 -16.78
C VAL A 110 16.86 -11.51 -17.50
N LEU A 111 17.12 -10.42 -16.77
CA LEU A 111 17.27 -9.07 -17.36
C LEU A 111 18.57 -8.86 -18.14
N THR A 112 19.57 -9.71 -17.92
CA THR A 112 20.87 -9.68 -18.63
C THR A 112 20.94 -10.76 -19.70
N ASP A 113 19.79 -11.19 -20.22
CA ASP A 113 19.63 -12.19 -21.28
C ASP A 113 20.19 -13.58 -20.95
N HIS A 114 20.31 -13.95 -19.67
CA HIS A 114 20.64 -15.32 -19.28
C HIS A 114 19.37 -16.13 -19.07
N ARG A 115 19.33 -17.35 -19.61
CA ARG A 115 18.21 -18.27 -19.36
C ARG A 115 18.37 -18.87 -17.97
N VAL A 116 17.42 -18.62 -17.07
CA VAL A 116 17.51 -19.05 -15.67
C VAL A 116 16.76 -20.36 -15.45
N ARG A 117 17.34 -21.28 -14.66
CA ARG A 117 16.72 -22.57 -14.33
C ARG A 117 16.82 -22.91 -12.85
#